data_AF-A0A537TUJ8-F1
#
_entry.id   AF-A0A537TUJ8-F1
#
_cell.length_a   1.000
_cell.length_b   1.000
_cell.length_c   1.000
_cell.angle_alpha   90.00
_cell.angle_beta   90.00
_cell.angle_gamma   90.00
#
_symmetry.space_group_name_H-M   'P 1'
#
loop_
_entity.id
_entity.type
_entity.pdbx_description
1 polymer ?
#
loop_
_entity_poly.entity_id
_entity_poly.type
_entity_poly.pdbx_seq_one_letter_code
_entity_poly.pdbx_strand_id
1 'polypeptide(L)' 'MKIEVSDPSLVEDLLESLRRTGLVASRVGERTVDAHFSLPFREDAAGLELDAYLRVWEVRHRHAWATRVSP' A
#
# COMPACT_ATOMS: atom_id res chain seq x y z
N MET A 1 -5.63 6.01 -3.16
CA MET A 1 -4.57 6.55 -2.28
C MET A 1 -3.25 6.11 -2.85
N LYS A 2 -2.27 7.02 -3.00
CA LYS A 2 -0.99 6.67 -3.58
C LYS A 2 -0.01 6.19 -2.50
N ILE A 3 0.78 5.20 -2.85
CA ILE A 3 1.80 4.58 -2.00
C ILE A 3 3.11 4.60 -2.79
N GLU A 4 4.18 5.08 -2.18
CA GLU A 4 5.54 4.97 -2.70
C GLU A 4 6.27 3.82 -2.02
N VAL A 5 7.00 3.05 -2.81
CA VAL A 5 7.80 1.89 -2.37
C VAL A 5 9.28 2.20 -2.57
N SER A 6 10.11 1.90 -1.57
CA SER A 6 11.55 2.18 -1.63
C SER A 6 12.30 1.36 -2.68
N ASP A 7 11.86 0.13 -2.92
CA ASP A 7 12.46 -0.84 -3.83
C ASP A 7 11.45 -1.19 -4.93
N PRO A 8 11.71 -0.82 -6.20
CA PRO A 8 10.78 -1.07 -7.30
C PRO A 8 10.58 -2.56 -7.59
N SER A 9 11.49 -3.44 -7.17
CA SER A 9 11.34 -4.89 -7.33
C SER A 9 10.26 -5.48 -6.43
N LEU A 10 9.86 -4.76 -5.38
CA LEU A 10 8.87 -5.21 -4.40
C LEU A 10 7.45 -4.69 -4.67
N VAL A 11 7.24 -3.94 -5.75
CA VAL A 11 5.92 -3.39 -6.10
C VAL A 11 4.88 -4.50 -6.29
N GLU A 12 5.23 -5.58 -6.99
CA GLU A 12 4.29 -6.69 -7.22
C GLU A 12 3.97 -7.45 -5.92
N ASP A 13 4.94 -7.62 -5.03
CA ASP A 13 4.71 -8.22 -3.70
C ASP A 13 3.77 -7.36 -2.84
N LEU A 14 3.96 -6.03 -2.85
CA LEU A 14 3.06 -5.11 -2.16
C LEU A 14 1.63 -5.19 -2.73
N LEU A 15 1.49 -5.24 -4.06
CA LEU A 15 0.18 -5.38 -4.71
C LEU A 15 -0.54 -6.66 -4.28
N GLU A 16 0.17 -7.79 -4.25
CA GLU A 16 -0.38 -9.06 -3.77
C GLU A 16 -0.78 -8.98 -2.28
N SER A 17 0.06 -8.36 -1.46
CA SER A 17 -0.21 -8.20 -0.03
C SER A 17 -1.46 -7.36 0.23
N LEU A 18 -1.64 -6.24 -0.49
CA LEU A 18 -2.82 -5.38 -0.37
C LEU A 18 -4.10 -6.06 -0.92
N ARG A 19 -4.00 -6.86 -1.98
CA ARG A 19 -5.16 -7.60 -2.50
C ARG A 19 -5.65 -8.66 -1.50
N ARG A 20 -4.75 -9.28 -0.74
CA ARG A 20 -5.11 -10.25 0.30
C ARG A 20 -5.87 -9.64 1.48
N THR A 21 -5.72 -8.33 1.71
CA THR A 21 -6.47 -7.60 2.74
C THR A 21 -7.80 -7.04 2.21
N GLY A 22 -8.13 -7.30 0.94
CA GLY A 22 -9.36 -6.85 0.29
C GLY A 22 -9.28 -5.43 -0.28
N LEU A 23 -8.09 -4.81 -0.32
CA LEU A 23 -7.91 -3.56 -1.06
C LEU A 23 -7.81 -3.82 -2.56
N VAL A 24 -8.35 -2.90 -3.35
CA VAL A 24 -8.09 -2.82 -4.78
C VAL A 24 -6.79 -2.03 -4.96
N ALA A 25 -5.77 -2.68 -5.51
CA ALA A 25 -4.46 -2.08 -5.71
C ALA A 25 -3.95 -2.29 -7.15
N SER A 26 -3.37 -1.24 -7.73
CA SER A 26 -2.79 -1.22 -9.07
C SER A 26 -1.48 -0.43 -9.11
N ARG A 27 -0.57 -0.85 -10.00
CA ARG A 27 0.68 -0.10 -10.25
C ARG A 27 0.37 1.12 -11.12
N VAL A 28 0.85 2.28 -10.70
CA VAL A 28 0.67 3.56 -11.43
C VAL A 28 2.00 4.24 -11.77
N GLY A 29 3.13 3.65 -11.36
CA GLY A 29 4.48 4.12 -11.68
C GLY A 29 5.52 3.05 -11.39
N GLU A 30 6.81 3.36 -11.63
CA GLU A 30 7.91 2.41 -11.39
C GLU A 30 7.94 1.95 -9.92
N ARG A 31 7.68 2.87 -8.99
CA ARG A 31 7.71 2.66 -7.54
C ARG A 31 6.41 3.07 -6.85
N THR A 32 5.33 3.22 -7.62
CA THR A 32 4.09 3.83 -7.13
C THR A 32 2.91 2.92 -7.35
N VAL A 33 2.15 2.72 -6.28
CA VAL A 33 0.91 1.94 -6.25
C VAL A 33 -0.25 2.86 -5.91
N ASP A 34 -1.37 2.75 -6.60
CA ASP A 34 -2.65 3.28 -6.12
C ASP A 34 -3.44 2.16 -5.45
N ALA A 35 -3.97 2.45 -4.26
CA ALA A 35 -4.79 1.53 -3.49
C ALA A 35 -6.04 2.23 -2.96
N HIS A 36 -7.18 1.54 -2.99
CA HIS A 36 -8.43 2.01 -2.41
C HIS A 36 -9.25 0.86 -1.82
N PHE A 37 -10.07 1.19 -0.82
CA PHE A 37 -11.01 0.24 -0.22
C PHE A 37 -12.25 0.11 -1.11
N SER A 38 -12.74 -1.12 -1.30
CA SER A 38 -13.93 -1.39 -2.12
C SER A 38 -15.26 -0.99 -1.46
N LEU A 39 -15.25 -0.82 -0.13
CA LEU A 39 -16.41 -0.43 0.66
C LEU A 39 -16.29 1.03 1.11
N PRO A 40 -17.43 1.71 1.38
CA PRO A 40 -17.39 3.05 1.93
C PRO A 40 -16.75 3.02 3.32
N PHE A 41 -15.47 3.36 3.37
CA PHE A 41 -14.76 3.70 4.60
C PHE A 41 -14.87 5.19 4.85
N ARG A 42 -14.91 5.59 6.12
CA ARG A 42 -14.58 6.97 6.46
C ARG A 42 -13.10 7.21 6.10
N GLU A 43 -12.82 8.36 5.50
CA GLU A 43 -11.51 8.66 4.90
C GLU A 43 -10.36 8.62 5.92
N ASP A 44 -10.62 9.07 7.14
CA ASP A 44 -9.70 9.00 8.29
C ASP A 44 -9.36 7.55 8.69
N ALA A 45 -10.39 6.70 8.77
CA ALA A 45 -10.23 5.29 9.07
C ALA A 45 -9.50 4.52 7.95
N ALA A 46 -9.78 4.84 6.68
CA ALA A 46 -9.10 4.24 5.53
C ALA A 46 -7.59 4.51 5.55
N GLY A 47 -7.20 5.73 5.90
CA GLY A 47 -5.80 6.10 5.99
C GLY A 47 -5.04 5.31 7.07
N LEU A 48 -5.61 5.25 8.27
CA LEU A 48 -5.03 4.53 9.41
C LEU A 48 -4.93 3.02 9.13
N GLU A 49 -5.97 2.44 8.55
CA GLU A 49 -6.00 1.02 8.20
C GLU A 49 -4.93 0.68 7.15
N LEU A 50 -4.78 1.52 6.11
CA LEU A 50 -3.72 1.34 5.12
C LEU A 50 -2.33 1.46 5.77
N ASP A 51 -2.09 2.46 6.63
CA ASP A 51 -0.81 2.60 7.33
C ASP A 51 -0.48 1.36 8.17
N ALA A 52 -1.48 0.76 8.84
CA ALA A 52 -1.29 -0.48 9.59
C ALA A 52 -0.85 -1.64 8.69
N TYR A 53 -1.48 -1.81 7.52
CA TYR A 53 -1.06 -2.84 6.55
C TYR A 53 0.36 -2.63 6.04
N LEU A 54 0.74 -1.38 5.74
CA LEU A 54 2.08 -1.06 5.28
C LEU A 54 3.12 -1.41 6.35
N ARG A 55 2.86 -1.13 7.63
CA ARG A 55 3.76 -1.52 8.73
C ARG A 55 3.93 -3.05 8.84
N VAL A 56 2.86 -3.81 8.67
CA VAL A 56 2.95 -5.28 8.67
C VAL A 56 3.79 -5.78 7.48
N TRP A 57 3.63 -5.15 6.32
CA TRP A 57 4.40 -5.47 5.13
C TRP A 57 5.90 -5.15 5.29
N GLU A 58 6.24 -4.00 5.88
CA GLU A 58 7.62 -3.57 6.14
C GLU A 58 8.37 -4.53 7.07
N VAL A 59 7.70 -5.08 8.10
CA VAL A 59 8.30 -6.07 9.00
C VAL A 59 8.78 -7.32 8.25
N ARG A 60 8.14 -7.67 7.13
CA ARG A 60 8.52 -8.80 6.28
C ARG A 60 9.67 -8.47 5.32
N HIS A 61 9.93 -7.19 5.07
CA HIS A 61 10.92 -6.70 4.12
C HIS A 61 11.91 -5.75 4.81
N ARG A 62 12.89 -6.34 5.51
CA ARG A 62 13.80 -5.65 6.44
C ARG A 62 14.61 -4.47 5.87
N HIS A 63 14.64 -4.29 4.55
CA HIS A 63 15.36 -3.23 3.84
C HIS A 63 14.46 -2.34 2.98
N ALA A 64 13.14 -2.55 3.04
CA ALA A 64 12.19 -1.81 2.24
C ALA A 64 11.17 -1.07 3.11
N TRP A 65 10.69 0.05 2.59
CA TRP A 65 9.59 0.81 3.16
C TRP A 65 8.51 1.03 2.11
N ALA A 66 7.28 1.19 2.58
CA ALA A 66 6.15 1.59 1.76
C ALA A 66 5.34 2.62 2.55
N THR A 67 5.19 3.82 2.01
CA THR A 67 4.47 4.91 2.69
C THR A 67 3.38 5.47 1.80
N ARG A 68 2.27 5.87 2.41
CA ARG A 68 1.30 6.72 1.70
C ARG A 68 1.97 8.03 1.32
N VAL A 69 1.72 8.46 0.09
CA VAL A 69 2.08 9.80 -0.35
C VAL A 69 0.78 10.57 -0.52
N SER A 70 0.64 11.65 0.25
CA SER A 70 -0.44 12.61 0.04
C SER A 70 -0.28 13.23 -1.35
N PRO A 71 -1.38 13.54 -2.06
CA PRO A 71 -1.30 14.46 -3.19
C PRO A 71 -0.73 15.83 -2.78
#